data_AF-A0AAU7T0K6-F1
#
_entry.id   AF-A0AAU7T0K6-F1
#
_cell.length_a   1.000
_cell.length_b   1.000
_cell.length_c   1.000
_cell.angle_alpha   90.00
_cell.angle_beta   90.00
_cell.angle_gamma   90.00
#
_symmetry.space_group_name_H-M   'P 1'
#
loop_
_entity.id
_entity.type
_entity.pdbx_description
1 polymer ?
#
loop_
_entity_poly.entity_id
_entity_poly.type
_entity_poly.pdbx_seq_one_letter_code
_entity_poly.pdbx_strand_id
1 'polypeptide(L)'
;MKQTQTKLFDFSDAGLDFCAGSKALFPDRFKKMLALGYNVQTVTGVTIVGDQVTLTYGGAHGYVADRVLKVDSGDLSLINNGEFWIDSVTINTVTFTLDNIPSSIANGFSTRIASLGWALEYESGRVQLYKMKYLDERNLYVRLVFPSIGATRGSINVCVGKTANVTTGVITDLNSLPQFRDNLNVLAGFEWQLCYLASATYDNYNYSQGSSIFGRACVVGSQYHIALMINNGHTGGYAGCTYGILPTVLQKYEVLDYPVVIGIYNANALTLSGSVNQFNYIVNNSSIYVGSIHAAINPSSNANLIAEQSAGRVTSSFVSTNIDSFNTSLAYPVSIFDKPSKQHLGFIAAGLYRFEALYNTSPPSSRLESPSTSMDIDLEHLLKIHVSNNAESTTSVLWFCAPVEEVKIAS
;
A
#
# COMPACT_ATOMS: atom_id res chain seq x y z
N MET A 1 11.22 -4.33 21.98
CA MET A 1 9.93 -3.89 21.39
C MET A 1 9.94 -4.08 19.87
N LYS A 2 8.85 -4.57 19.26
CA LYS A 2 8.72 -4.68 17.79
C LYS A 2 8.56 -3.30 17.14
N GLN A 3 9.01 -3.14 15.90
CA GLN A 3 8.87 -1.88 15.16
C GLN A 3 7.41 -1.52 14.94
N THR A 4 7.09 -0.22 15.03
CA THR A 4 5.74 0.30 14.71
C THR A 4 5.74 1.26 13.53
N GLN A 5 6.88 1.52 12.91
CA GLN A 5 7.01 2.47 11.80
C GLN A 5 6.12 2.10 10.61
N THR A 6 6.14 0.83 10.20
CA THR A 6 5.33 0.31 9.10
C THR A 6 4.08 -0.37 9.62
N LYS A 7 2.95 0.00 9.03
CA LYS A 7 1.60 -0.44 9.37
C LYS A 7 1.09 -1.34 8.25
N LEU A 8 0.36 -2.38 8.65
CA LEU A 8 -0.43 -3.22 7.77
C LEU A 8 -1.92 -2.92 8.01
N PHE A 9 -2.69 -2.74 6.94
CA PHE A 9 -4.15 -2.64 6.99
C PHE A 9 -4.77 -3.64 6.01
N ASP A 10 -5.77 -4.38 6.43
CA ASP A 10 -6.60 -5.18 5.52
C ASP A 10 -7.94 -4.46 5.29
N PHE A 11 -8.47 -4.53 4.08
CA PHE A 11 -9.74 -3.87 3.73
C PHE A 11 -10.93 -4.42 4.53
N SER A 12 -10.78 -5.63 5.10
CA SER A 12 -11.74 -6.28 5.99
C SER A 12 -11.66 -5.82 7.44
N ASP A 13 -10.65 -5.04 7.83
CA ASP A 13 -10.49 -4.61 9.21
C ASP A 13 -11.72 -3.83 9.67
N ALA A 14 -12.16 -4.07 10.92
CA ALA A 14 -13.24 -3.31 11.53
C ALA A 14 -12.92 -1.80 11.45
N GLY A 15 -13.90 -0.97 11.09
CA GLY A 15 -13.70 0.47 10.90
C GLY A 15 -13.22 0.89 9.50
N LEU A 16 -12.64 -0.03 8.72
CA LEU A 16 -12.43 0.11 7.27
C LEU A 16 -13.56 -0.60 6.49
N ASP A 17 -13.72 -1.91 6.65
CA ASP A 17 -14.80 -2.73 6.05
C ASP A 17 -15.31 -2.24 4.68
N PHE A 18 -14.47 -2.39 3.65
CA PHE A 18 -14.77 -1.99 2.28
C PHE A 18 -14.12 -2.95 1.28
N CYS A 19 -14.38 -2.77 -0.01
CA CYS A 19 -13.75 -3.55 -1.07
C CYS A 19 -13.27 -2.64 -2.20
N ALA A 20 -12.57 -3.21 -3.18
CA ALA A 20 -12.00 -2.44 -4.29
C ALA A 20 -13.07 -1.81 -5.21
N GLY A 21 -14.34 -2.19 -5.08
CA GLY A 21 -15.48 -1.56 -5.76
C GLY A 21 -16.16 -0.41 -5.00
N SER A 22 -15.83 -0.20 -3.73
CA SER A 22 -16.56 0.68 -2.81
C SER A 22 -16.28 2.18 -2.99
N LYS A 23 -16.54 2.71 -4.19
CA LYS A 23 -16.19 4.09 -4.57
C LYS A 23 -16.66 5.16 -3.58
N ALA A 24 -17.85 4.98 -2.99
CA ALA A 24 -18.41 5.94 -2.03
C ALA A 24 -17.63 5.96 -0.70
N LEU A 25 -16.91 4.89 -0.38
CA LEU A 25 -16.16 4.74 0.87
C LEU A 25 -14.69 5.18 0.74
N PHE A 26 -14.13 5.26 -0.48
CA PHE A 26 -12.70 5.53 -0.67
C PHE A 26 -12.19 6.79 0.04
N PRO A 27 -12.83 7.98 -0.07
CA PRO A 27 -12.30 9.18 0.58
C PRO A 27 -12.18 9.03 2.10
N ASP A 28 -13.16 8.39 2.74
CA ASP A 28 -13.13 8.15 4.19
C ASP A 28 -12.09 7.08 4.57
N ARG A 29 -12.02 5.97 3.82
CA ARG A 29 -11.12 4.86 4.17
C ARG A 29 -9.67 5.22 3.97
N PHE A 30 -9.33 5.92 2.89
CA PHE A 30 -7.98 6.43 2.69
C PHE A 30 -7.63 7.45 3.78
N LYS A 31 -8.54 8.35 4.16
CA LYS A 31 -8.28 9.30 5.26
C LYS A 31 -8.01 8.61 6.60
N LYS A 32 -8.75 7.55 6.92
CA LYS A 32 -8.51 6.71 8.09
C LYS A 32 -7.14 6.04 8.04
N MET A 33 -6.80 5.36 6.94
CA MET A 33 -5.51 4.69 6.79
C MET A 33 -4.33 5.67 6.81
N LEU A 34 -4.45 6.80 6.12
CA LEU A 34 -3.34 7.72 5.91
C LEU A 34 -3.12 8.68 7.09
N ALA A 35 -4.19 9.21 7.69
CA ALA A 35 -4.07 10.32 8.65
C ALA A 35 -4.73 10.05 10.01
N LEU A 36 -5.96 9.52 10.06
CA LEU A 36 -6.77 9.55 11.28
C LEU A 36 -6.70 8.30 12.17
N GLY A 37 -6.32 7.15 11.61
CA GLY A 37 -6.53 5.84 12.21
C GLY A 37 -8.00 5.43 12.22
N TYR A 38 -8.32 4.27 12.79
CA TYR A 38 -9.67 3.72 12.76
C TYR A 38 -9.97 2.75 13.91
N ASN A 39 -11.25 2.37 14.04
CA ASN A 39 -11.76 1.45 15.05
C ASN A 39 -11.44 1.89 16.49
N VAL A 40 -11.93 3.07 16.89
CA VAL A 40 -11.71 3.59 18.25
C VAL A 40 -12.43 2.71 19.28
N GLN A 41 -11.72 2.28 20.32
CA GLN A 41 -12.23 1.45 21.41
C GLN A 41 -11.77 1.97 22.77
N THR A 42 -12.62 1.86 23.79
CA THR A 42 -12.29 2.27 25.17
C THR A 42 -11.85 1.08 26.01
N VAL A 43 -10.69 1.21 26.65
CA VAL A 43 -10.13 0.18 27.54
C VAL A 43 -10.83 0.22 28.89
N THR A 44 -11.33 -0.93 29.35
CA THR A 44 -12.01 -1.09 30.65
C THR A 44 -11.11 -1.72 31.72
N GLY A 45 -10.01 -2.38 31.32
CA GLY A 45 -9.05 -2.96 32.25
C GLY A 45 -7.66 -3.07 31.65
N VAL A 46 -6.63 -3.03 32.50
CA VAL A 46 -5.23 -3.26 32.12
C VAL A 46 -4.63 -4.27 33.08
N THR A 47 -3.92 -5.27 32.55
CA THR A 47 -3.18 -6.26 33.32
C THR A 47 -1.76 -6.35 32.78
N ILE A 48 -0.78 -6.41 33.68
CA ILE A 48 0.65 -6.48 33.34
C ILE A 48 1.21 -7.78 33.92
N VAL A 49 1.81 -8.62 33.08
CA VAL A 49 2.48 -9.86 33.49
C VAL A 49 3.83 -9.93 32.78
N GLY A 50 4.92 -9.77 33.52
CA GLY A 50 6.26 -9.67 32.92
C GLY A 50 6.38 -8.44 32.03
N ASP A 51 6.72 -8.66 30.76
CA ASP A 51 6.83 -7.68 29.68
C ASP A 51 5.56 -7.59 28.81
N GLN A 52 4.48 -8.30 29.17
CA GLN A 52 3.23 -8.28 28.43
C GLN A 52 2.18 -7.39 29.10
N VAL A 53 1.63 -6.46 28.31
CA VAL A 53 0.44 -5.69 28.66
C VAL A 53 -0.78 -6.32 28.01
N THR A 54 -1.82 -6.57 28.80
CA THR A 54 -3.15 -6.98 28.33
C THR A 54 -4.14 -5.86 28.57
N LEU A 55 -4.77 -5.38 27.49
CA LEU A 55 -5.88 -4.45 27.53
C LEU A 55 -7.19 -5.22 27.42
N THR A 56 -8.15 -4.91 28.28
CA THR A 56 -9.51 -5.49 28.26
C THR A 56 -10.50 -4.44 27.78
N TYR A 57 -11.48 -4.86 27.00
CA TYR A 57 -12.54 -4.04 26.42
C TYR A 57 -13.92 -4.52 26.91
N GLY A 58 -14.90 -3.63 26.94
CA GLY A 58 -16.26 -3.94 27.40
C GLY A 58 -17.08 -4.85 26.47
N GLY A 59 -16.57 -5.17 25.28
CA GLY A 59 -17.23 -5.99 24.27
C GLY A 59 -16.28 -6.38 23.14
N ALA A 60 -16.84 -6.84 22.01
CA ALA A 60 -16.06 -7.20 20.83
C ALA A 60 -15.35 -5.98 20.24
N HIS A 61 -14.02 -5.93 20.33
CA HIS A 61 -13.25 -4.74 19.94
C HIS A 61 -12.92 -4.66 18.45
N GLY A 62 -12.93 -5.77 17.71
CA GLY A 62 -12.69 -5.80 16.27
C GLY A 62 -11.23 -5.61 15.81
N TYR A 63 -10.28 -5.31 16.70
CA TYR A 63 -8.84 -5.39 16.41
C TYR A 63 -8.36 -6.79 16.01
N VAL A 64 -7.27 -6.83 15.25
CA VAL A 64 -6.60 -8.03 14.74
C VAL A 64 -5.12 -7.95 15.11
N ALA A 65 -4.47 -9.10 15.27
CA ALA A 65 -3.01 -9.17 15.44
C ALA A 65 -2.25 -8.56 14.26
N ASP A 66 -0.98 -8.23 14.48
CA ASP A 66 -0.06 -7.67 13.47
C ASP A 66 -0.46 -6.29 12.95
N ARG A 67 -1.30 -5.59 13.72
CA ARG A 67 -1.61 -4.17 13.55
C ARG A 67 -0.83 -3.36 14.57
N VAL A 68 -0.68 -2.08 14.29
CA VAL A 68 -0.16 -1.12 15.25
C VAL A 68 -1.33 -0.47 15.98
N LEU A 69 -1.44 -0.74 17.27
CA LEU A 69 -2.37 -0.06 18.17
C LEU A 69 -1.82 1.32 18.52
N LYS A 70 -2.70 2.32 18.50
CA LYS A 70 -2.45 3.67 19.00
C LYS A 70 -3.21 3.86 20.31
N VAL A 71 -2.52 4.36 21.33
CA VAL A 71 -3.06 4.83 22.60
C VAL A 71 -3.03 6.36 22.58
N ASP A 72 -4.19 6.99 22.76
CA ASP A 72 -4.32 8.45 22.57
C ASP A 72 -4.05 9.26 23.85
N SER A 73 -4.03 8.64 25.03
CA SER A 73 -3.76 9.32 26.31
C SER A 73 -3.21 8.39 27.41
N GLY A 74 -2.72 8.98 28.50
CA GLY A 74 -2.17 8.26 29.66
C GLY A 74 -0.70 7.87 29.50
N ASP A 75 -0.16 7.10 30.43
CA ASP A 75 1.29 6.78 30.47
C ASP A 75 1.77 6.08 29.20
N LEU A 76 0.94 5.19 28.65
CA LEU A 76 1.24 4.50 27.40
C LEU A 76 1.33 5.46 26.20
N SER A 77 0.58 6.58 26.16
CA SER A 77 0.66 7.51 25.04
C SER A 77 1.99 8.27 24.96
N LEU A 78 2.76 8.28 26.06
CA LEU A 78 4.07 8.93 26.15
C LEU A 78 5.22 8.00 25.71
N ILE A 79 4.97 6.70 25.59
CA ILE A 79 5.96 5.69 25.21
C ILE A 79 5.79 5.36 23.73
N ASN A 80 6.87 5.39 22.95
CA ASN A 80 6.86 5.09 21.51
C ASN A 80 5.75 5.85 20.75
N ASN A 81 5.53 7.12 21.10
CA ASN A 81 4.43 7.92 20.56
C ASN A 81 3.06 7.22 20.71
N GLY A 82 2.83 6.45 21.78
CA GLY A 82 1.60 5.69 21.99
C GLY A 82 1.35 4.57 20.98
N GLU A 83 2.33 4.16 20.19
CA GLU A 83 2.18 3.08 19.20
C GLU A 83 2.74 1.76 19.72
N PHE A 84 1.97 0.67 19.57
CA PHE A 84 2.35 -0.67 20.05
C PHE A 84 1.93 -1.74 19.04
N TRP A 85 2.82 -2.71 18.77
CA TRP A 85 2.49 -3.86 17.93
C TRP A 85 1.54 -4.81 18.67
N ILE A 86 0.42 -5.17 18.05
CA ILE A 86 -0.52 -6.14 18.63
C ILE A 86 0.03 -7.56 18.42
N ASP A 87 0.41 -8.22 19.51
CA ASP A 87 0.92 -9.59 19.48
C ASP A 87 -0.19 -10.62 19.32
N SER A 88 -1.29 -10.46 20.07
CA SER A 88 -2.45 -11.33 19.94
C SER A 88 -3.73 -10.64 20.42
N VAL A 89 -4.86 -11.19 19.99
CA VAL A 89 -6.20 -10.70 20.35
C VAL A 89 -7.12 -11.85 20.72
N THR A 90 -8.08 -11.59 21.60
CA THR A 90 -9.30 -12.40 21.73
C THR A 90 -10.50 -11.57 21.26
N ILE A 91 -11.72 -11.92 21.69
CA ILE A 91 -12.89 -11.08 21.41
C ILE A 91 -12.84 -9.76 22.20
N ASN A 92 -12.32 -9.79 23.42
CA ASN A 92 -12.40 -8.69 24.38
C ASN A 92 -11.04 -8.28 24.97
N THR A 93 -9.94 -8.86 24.49
CA THR A 93 -8.59 -8.49 24.94
C THR A 93 -7.61 -8.31 23.81
N VAL A 94 -6.69 -7.37 23.99
CA VAL A 94 -5.52 -7.14 23.14
C VAL A 94 -4.27 -7.30 24.00
N THR A 95 -3.26 -7.97 23.47
CA THR A 95 -1.95 -8.10 24.14
C THR A 95 -0.84 -7.47 23.28
N PHE A 96 0.12 -6.85 23.95
CA PHE A 96 1.36 -6.38 23.33
C PHE A 96 2.51 -6.43 24.32
N THR A 97 3.72 -6.56 23.77
CA THR A 97 4.97 -6.61 24.54
C THR A 97 5.58 -5.22 24.65
N LEU A 98 5.97 -4.82 25.86
CA LEU A 98 6.58 -3.53 26.16
C LEU A 98 7.74 -3.71 27.14
N ASP A 99 8.92 -3.21 26.76
CA ASP A 99 10.06 -3.11 27.66
C ASP A 99 9.87 -1.95 28.64
N ASN A 100 10.31 -2.11 29.90
CA ASN A 100 10.23 -1.08 30.94
C ASN A 100 8.79 -0.54 31.18
N ILE A 101 7.82 -1.45 31.33
CA ILE A 101 6.41 -1.11 31.58
C ILE A 101 6.28 -0.27 32.87
N PRO A 102 5.47 0.81 32.87
CA PRO A 102 5.07 1.49 34.10
C PRO A 102 4.49 0.51 35.13
N SER A 103 4.78 0.71 36.41
CA SER A 103 4.33 -0.18 37.49
C SER A 103 2.81 -0.31 37.61
N SER A 104 2.08 0.68 37.11
CA SER A 104 0.62 0.69 37.02
C SER A 104 0.19 1.53 35.82
N ILE A 105 -0.86 1.11 35.13
CA ILE A 105 -1.45 1.85 34.00
C ILE A 105 -2.94 2.01 34.31
N ALA A 106 -3.44 3.25 34.30
CA ALA A 106 -4.86 3.52 34.50
C ALA A 106 -5.69 2.99 33.30
N ASN A 107 -6.95 2.62 33.53
CA ASN A 107 -7.88 2.27 32.46
C ASN A 107 -8.72 3.49 32.02
N GLY A 108 -9.68 3.29 31.11
CA GLY A 108 -10.61 4.33 30.64
C GLY A 108 -10.10 5.16 29.46
N PHE A 109 -8.87 4.94 28.99
CA PHE A 109 -8.33 5.59 27.81
C PHE A 109 -8.83 4.97 26.51
N SER A 110 -8.76 5.74 25.43
CA SER A 110 -9.12 5.28 24.08
C SER A 110 -7.90 4.72 23.35
N THR A 111 -8.20 3.72 22.53
CA THR A 111 -7.26 3.10 21.58
C THR A 111 -7.86 3.14 20.19
N ARG A 112 -7.03 3.01 19.16
CA ARG A 112 -7.43 2.82 17.75
C ARG A 112 -6.32 2.13 16.99
N ILE A 113 -6.56 1.69 15.76
CA ILE A 113 -5.46 1.33 14.85
C ILE A 113 -4.77 2.61 14.37
N ALA A 114 -3.44 2.64 14.45
CA ALA A 114 -2.62 3.77 14.02
C ALA A 114 -2.73 4.00 12.50
N SER A 115 -2.70 5.26 12.08
CA SER A 115 -2.57 5.62 10.66
C SER A 115 -1.12 5.49 10.18
N LEU A 116 -0.87 5.72 8.89
CA LEU A 116 0.49 5.86 8.36
C LEU A 116 1.24 7.08 8.91
N GLY A 117 0.56 8.01 9.58
CA GLY A 117 1.17 9.23 10.14
C GLY A 117 1.28 10.38 9.15
N TRP A 118 0.52 10.35 8.05
CA TRP A 118 0.44 11.49 7.13
C TRP A 118 -0.49 12.55 7.71
N ALA A 119 -0.27 13.82 7.36
CA ALA A 119 -1.16 14.90 7.77
C ALA A 119 -2.13 15.24 6.62
N LEU A 120 -3.44 15.34 6.90
CA LEU A 120 -4.41 15.87 5.95
C LEU A 120 -4.35 17.41 5.96
N GLU A 121 -3.88 18.01 4.86
CA GLU A 121 -3.68 19.46 4.74
C GLU A 121 -4.85 20.15 4.05
N TYR A 122 -5.58 19.43 3.20
CA TYR A 122 -6.75 19.95 2.49
C TYR A 122 -7.73 18.82 2.19
N GLU A 123 -9.01 19.14 2.30
CA GLU A 123 -10.08 18.31 1.78
C GLU A 123 -11.22 19.17 1.25
N SER A 124 -11.64 18.90 0.02
CA SER A 124 -12.89 19.45 -0.53
C SER A 124 -13.41 18.58 -1.66
N GLY A 125 -14.71 18.25 -1.60
CA GLY A 125 -15.36 17.40 -2.58
C GLY A 125 -14.65 16.05 -2.70
N ARG A 126 -13.99 15.82 -3.85
CA ARG A 126 -13.28 14.57 -4.18
C ARG A 126 -11.77 14.65 -4.01
N VAL A 127 -11.27 15.80 -3.56
CA VAL A 127 -9.83 16.07 -3.48
C VAL A 127 -9.40 15.99 -2.03
N GLN A 128 -8.35 15.22 -1.77
CA GLN A 128 -7.62 15.24 -0.50
C GLN A 128 -6.14 15.48 -0.78
N LEU A 129 -5.55 16.40 -0.02
CA LEU A 129 -4.11 16.68 -0.03
C LEU A 129 -3.52 16.22 1.29
N TYR A 130 -2.54 15.35 1.21
CA TYR A 130 -1.78 14.85 2.35
C TYR A 130 -0.37 15.39 2.32
N LYS A 131 0.22 15.57 3.51
CA LYS A 131 1.65 15.81 3.71
C LYS A 131 2.27 14.54 4.29
N MET A 132 3.23 13.97 3.57
CA MET A 132 4.00 12.79 3.95
C MET A 132 5.48 13.15 4.13
N LYS A 133 6.26 12.26 4.77
CA LYS A 133 7.72 12.38 4.84
C LYS A 133 8.39 11.69 3.66
N TYR A 134 9.53 12.21 3.24
CA TYR A 134 10.50 11.46 2.43
C TYR A 134 11.62 10.92 3.33
N LEU A 135 12.48 10.03 2.83
CA LEU A 135 13.52 9.38 3.67
C LEU A 135 14.53 10.37 4.28
N ASP A 136 14.71 11.52 3.65
CA ASP A 136 15.54 12.63 4.13
C ASP A 136 14.79 13.60 5.07
N GLU A 137 13.61 13.20 5.57
CA GLU A 137 12.73 13.96 6.46
C GLU A 137 12.06 15.20 5.87
N ARG A 138 12.30 15.53 4.60
CA ARG A 138 11.56 16.63 3.96
C ARG A 138 10.10 16.23 3.76
N ASN A 139 9.25 17.25 3.73
CA ASN A 139 7.83 17.04 3.46
C ASN A 139 7.60 16.92 1.95
N LEU A 140 6.70 16.02 1.58
CA LEU A 140 6.11 15.92 0.25
C LEU A 140 4.60 16.06 0.36
N TYR A 141 3.98 16.57 -0.69
CA TYR A 141 2.53 16.69 -0.81
C TYR A 141 1.99 15.65 -1.77
N VAL A 142 1.06 14.84 -1.30
CA VAL A 142 0.37 13.80 -2.07
C VAL A 142 -1.07 14.22 -2.26
N ARG A 143 -1.46 14.41 -3.51
CA ARG A 143 -2.81 14.76 -3.91
C ARG A 143 -3.52 13.51 -4.42
N LEU A 144 -4.64 13.16 -3.79
CA LEU A 144 -5.53 12.09 -4.21
C LEU A 144 -6.85 12.69 -4.69
N VAL A 145 -7.28 12.29 -5.89
CA VAL A 145 -8.60 12.64 -6.43
C VAL A 145 -9.43 11.38 -6.57
N PHE A 146 -10.51 11.30 -5.81
CA PHE A 146 -11.39 10.14 -5.74
C PHE A 146 -12.46 10.16 -6.83
N PRO A 147 -12.97 9.00 -7.26
CA PRO A 147 -13.92 8.93 -8.36
C PRO A 147 -15.29 9.48 -7.95
N SER A 148 -16.09 9.85 -8.95
CA SER A 148 -17.53 10.00 -8.75
C SER A 148 -18.20 8.65 -8.46
N ILE A 149 -19.28 8.70 -7.68
CA ILE A 149 -20.23 7.59 -7.54
C ILE A 149 -21.01 7.45 -8.86
N GLY A 150 -21.38 6.23 -9.23
CA GLY A 150 -22.12 5.94 -10.46
C GLY A 150 -21.40 4.97 -11.40
N ALA A 151 -21.81 4.95 -12.67
CA ALA A 151 -21.28 4.07 -13.72
C ALA A 151 -19.91 4.52 -14.22
N THR A 152 -18.97 4.66 -13.29
CA THR A 152 -17.55 4.93 -13.54
C THR A 152 -16.70 3.88 -12.86
N ARG A 153 -15.51 3.62 -13.40
CA ARG A 153 -14.53 2.73 -12.78
C ARG A 153 -14.00 3.31 -11.46
N GLY A 154 -13.54 2.42 -10.58
CA GLY A 154 -12.99 2.78 -9.27
C GLY A 154 -11.57 3.30 -9.40
N SER A 155 -11.40 4.52 -9.91
CA SER A 155 -10.08 5.10 -10.19
C SER A 155 -9.75 6.27 -9.28
N ILE A 156 -8.50 6.34 -8.82
CA ILE A 156 -7.97 7.46 -8.05
C ILE A 156 -6.79 8.05 -8.85
N ASN A 157 -6.81 9.36 -9.15
CA ASN A 157 -5.61 10.01 -9.66
C ASN A 157 -4.69 10.42 -8.50
N VAL A 158 -3.39 10.27 -8.71
CA VAL A 158 -2.36 10.55 -7.72
C VAL A 158 -1.34 11.51 -8.31
N CYS A 159 -1.00 12.55 -7.56
CA CYS A 159 0.08 13.47 -7.88
C CYS A 159 0.94 13.72 -6.65
N VAL A 160 2.26 13.70 -6.81
CA VAL A 160 3.21 13.98 -5.74
C VAL A 160 4.05 15.19 -6.13
N GLY A 161 4.19 16.15 -5.22
CA GLY A 161 5.00 17.35 -5.41
C GLY A 161 5.71 17.79 -4.14
N LYS A 162 6.77 18.59 -4.30
CA LYS A 162 7.53 19.20 -3.19
C LYS A 162 6.81 20.42 -2.59
N THR A 163 5.93 21.06 -3.36
CA THR A 163 5.18 22.25 -2.97
C THR A 163 3.70 22.14 -3.33
N ALA A 164 2.85 22.76 -2.50
CA ALA A 164 1.40 22.80 -2.70
C ALA A 164 0.80 24.08 -2.12
N ASN A 165 -0.36 24.48 -2.66
CA ASN A 165 -1.25 25.44 -2.03
C ASN A 165 -2.23 24.69 -1.14
N VAL A 166 -2.01 24.73 0.17
CA VAL A 166 -2.83 24.01 1.16
C VAL A 166 -4.25 24.59 1.31
N THR A 167 -4.49 25.82 0.85
CA THR A 167 -5.83 26.42 0.86
C THR A 167 -6.71 25.92 -0.30
N THR A 168 -6.09 25.52 -1.42
CA THR A 168 -6.82 25.05 -2.62
C THR A 168 -6.63 23.57 -2.93
N GLY A 169 -5.71 22.90 -2.23
CA GLY A 169 -5.38 21.50 -2.50
C GLY A 169 -4.62 21.27 -3.81
N VAL A 170 -4.03 22.31 -4.40
CA VAL A 170 -3.32 22.25 -5.68
C VAL A 170 -1.84 21.99 -5.45
N ILE A 171 -1.24 21.04 -6.17
CA ILE A 171 0.22 20.87 -6.23
C ILE A 171 0.82 21.99 -7.09
N THR A 172 1.74 22.78 -6.54
CA THR A 172 2.37 23.91 -7.24
C THR A 172 3.73 23.56 -7.83
N ASP A 173 4.26 22.37 -7.52
CA ASP A 173 5.51 21.84 -8.05
C ASP A 173 5.41 21.60 -9.57
N LEU A 174 6.29 22.25 -10.34
CA LEU A 174 6.33 22.14 -11.81
C LEU A 174 6.91 20.80 -12.30
N ASN A 175 7.68 20.10 -11.46
CA ASN A 175 8.27 18.80 -11.78
C ASN A 175 7.34 17.63 -11.40
N SER A 176 6.12 17.90 -10.94
CA SER A 176 5.08 16.89 -10.72
C SER A 176 4.24 16.64 -11.99
N LEU A 177 3.38 15.61 -11.99
CA LEU A 177 2.53 15.26 -13.13
C LEU A 177 1.54 16.37 -13.49
N PRO A 178 1.71 17.11 -14.61
CA PRO A 178 1.01 18.38 -14.82
C PRO A 178 -0.52 18.26 -14.82
N GLN A 179 -1.03 17.19 -15.42
CA GLN A 179 -2.46 16.91 -15.60
C GLN A 179 -3.22 16.57 -14.31
N PHE A 180 -2.52 16.30 -13.20
CA PHE A 180 -3.14 15.90 -11.92
C PHE A 180 -2.89 16.88 -10.78
N ARG A 181 -2.25 18.03 -11.06
CA ARG A 181 -1.93 19.02 -10.03
C ARG A 181 -3.16 19.70 -9.46
N ASP A 182 -4.19 19.90 -10.28
CA ASP A 182 -5.36 20.72 -9.98
C ASP A 182 -6.71 20.08 -10.40
N ASN A 183 -6.71 18.86 -10.98
CA ASN A 183 -7.94 18.24 -11.47
C ASN A 183 -8.96 17.99 -10.35
N LEU A 184 -10.16 18.56 -10.45
CA LEU A 184 -11.19 18.43 -9.41
C LEU A 184 -11.99 17.12 -9.47
N ASN A 185 -11.92 16.45 -10.62
CA ASN A 185 -12.53 15.14 -10.86
C ASN A 185 -11.47 14.22 -11.46
N VAL A 186 -11.69 12.92 -11.30
CA VAL A 186 -10.80 11.92 -11.89
C VAL A 186 -10.78 12.09 -13.40
N LEU A 187 -9.59 11.99 -13.98
CA LEU A 187 -9.31 12.02 -15.40
C LEU A 187 -8.82 10.63 -15.84
N ALA A 188 -9.13 10.26 -17.08
CA ALA A 188 -8.51 9.11 -17.72
C ALA A 188 -7.00 9.34 -17.90
N GLY A 189 -6.21 8.27 -17.98
CA GLY A 189 -4.76 8.30 -18.01
C GLY A 189 -4.16 7.51 -16.85
N PHE A 190 -3.19 8.10 -16.15
CA PHE A 190 -2.54 7.48 -15.00
C PHE A 190 -3.43 7.50 -13.75
N GLU A 191 -3.66 6.31 -13.18
CA GLU A 191 -4.60 6.10 -12.07
C GLU A 191 -4.17 4.92 -11.18
N TRP A 192 -4.64 4.92 -9.93
CA TRP A 192 -4.83 3.71 -9.15
C TRP A 192 -6.23 3.18 -9.44
N GLN A 193 -6.32 2.16 -10.30
CA GLN A 193 -7.59 1.55 -10.67
C GLN A 193 -7.92 0.40 -9.72
N LEU A 194 -8.70 0.69 -8.68
CA LEU A 194 -9.16 -0.28 -7.69
C LEU A 194 -10.28 -1.17 -8.24
N CYS A 195 -11.14 -0.66 -9.12
CA CYS A 195 -12.17 -1.47 -9.78
C CYS A 195 -12.11 -1.26 -11.29
N TYR A 196 -11.92 -2.34 -12.06
CA TYR A 196 -11.84 -2.26 -13.52
C TYR A 196 -13.22 -2.01 -14.15
N LEU A 197 -14.31 -2.40 -13.51
CA LEU A 197 -15.67 -2.25 -14.05
C LEU A 197 -16.18 -0.83 -13.85
N ALA A 198 -16.71 -0.23 -14.93
CA ALA A 198 -17.51 0.99 -14.83
C ALA A 198 -18.94 0.66 -14.39
N SER A 199 -19.15 0.52 -13.07
CA SER A 199 -20.42 0.12 -12.49
C SER A 199 -20.71 0.85 -11.19
N ALA A 200 -21.98 1.19 -10.96
CA ALA A 200 -22.47 1.76 -9.70
C ALA A 200 -22.80 0.68 -8.65
N THR A 201 -22.87 -0.60 -9.05
CA THR A 201 -23.38 -1.71 -8.22
C THR A 201 -22.64 -1.83 -6.88
N TYR A 202 -21.33 -1.56 -6.89
CA TYR A 202 -20.44 -1.88 -5.76
C TYR A 202 -20.12 -0.67 -4.89
N ASP A 203 -20.66 0.51 -5.20
CA ASP A 203 -20.18 1.79 -4.64
C ASP A 203 -20.20 1.85 -3.12
N ASN A 204 -21.14 1.13 -2.49
CA ASN A 204 -21.34 1.07 -1.05
C ASN A 204 -21.09 -0.32 -0.46
N TYR A 205 -20.49 -1.24 -1.22
CA TYR A 205 -20.25 -2.59 -0.72
C TYR A 205 -19.27 -2.55 0.46
N ASN A 206 -19.54 -3.34 1.48
CA ASN A 206 -18.56 -3.67 2.50
C ASN A 206 -17.64 -4.81 2.03
N TYR A 207 -16.68 -5.22 2.85
CA TYR A 207 -15.72 -6.25 2.45
C TYR A 207 -16.42 -7.57 2.13
N SER A 208 -17.32 -8.02 3.00
CA SER A 208 -18.03 -9.30 2.86
C SER A 208 -18.83 -9.37 1.56
N GLN A 209 -19.59 -8.32 1.24
CA GLN A 209 -20.38 -8.21 0.00
C GLN A 209 -19.52 -8.24 -1.26
N GLY A 210 -18.32 -7.63 -1.23
CA GLY A 210 -17.41 -7.57 -2.36
C GLY A 210 -16.44 -8.74 -2.48
N SER A 211 -16.29 -9.56 -1.43
CA SER A 211 -15.22 -10.56 -1.29
C SER A 211 -15.17 -11.58 -2.43
N SER A 212 -16.32 -12.02 -2.95
CA SER A 212 -16.38 -12.99 -4.05
C SER A 212 -15.88 -12.42 -5.38
N ILE A 213 -15.90 -11.09 -5.55
CA ILE A 213 -15.55 -10.37 -6.78
C ILE A 213 -14.13 -9.80 -6.68
N PHE A 214 -13.84 -9.11 -5.57
CA PHE A 214 -12.61 -8.35 -5.35
C PHE A 214 -11.61 -9.05 -4.44
N GLY A 215 -11.99 -10.15 -3.78
CA GLY A 215 -11.07 -10.94 -2.97
C GLY A 215 -10.35 -10.16 -1.87
N ARG A 216 -9.11 -10.54 -1.59
CA ARG A 216 -8.27 -9.89 -0.57
C ARG A 216 -7.66 -8.59 -1.12
N ALA A 217 -7.46 -7.65 -0.21
CA ALA A 217 -6.84 -6.36 -0.47
C ALA A 217 -6.21 -5.83 0.81
N CYS A 218 -4.98 -5.33 0.71
CA CYS A 218 -4.25 -4.79 1.86
C CYS A 218 -3.39 -3.57 1.49
N VAL A 219 -3.01 -2.82 2.52
CA VAL A 219 -2.06 -1.72 2.45
C VAL A 219 -0.91 -2.02 3.40
N VAL A 220 0.32 -1.91 2.91
CA VAL A 220 1.53 -1.84 3.73
C VAL A 220 2.11 -0.44 3.56
N GLY A 221 2.38 0.28 4.64
CA GLY A 221 2.86 1.65 4.51
C GLY A 221 3.40 2.25 5.80
N SER A 222 3.96 3.44 5.71
CA SER A 222 4.48 4.21 6.84
C SER A 222 4.38 5.71 6.53
N GLN A 223 4.98 6.55 7.37
CA GLN A 223 5.07 7.98 7.09
C GLN A 223 5.88 8.30 5.81
N TYR A 224 6.66 7.32 5.31
CA TYR A 224 7.55 7.46 4.15
C TYR A 224 7.02 6.86 2.85
N HIS A 225 6.03 5.97 2.91
CA HIS A 225 5.59 5.22 1.74
C HIS A 225 4.21 4.59 1.91
N ILE A 226 3.62 4.16 0.79
CA ILE A 226 2.43 3.31 0.74
C ILE A 226 2.55 2.31 -0.41
N ALA A 227 2.26 1.05 -0.14
CA ALA A 227 2.05 -0.03 -1.10
C ALA A 227 0.63 -0.57 -0.94
N LEU A 228 -0.18 -0.42 -1.99
CA LEU A 228 -1.55 -0.89 -2.06
C LEU A 228 -1.61 -2.14 -2.95
N MET A 229 -1.98 -3.27 -2.37
CA MET A 229 -2.05 -4.56 -3.05
C MET A 229 -3.51 -5.01 -3.12
N ILE A 230 -4.10 -4.99 -4.31
CA ILE A 230 -5.54 -5.18 -4.51
C ILE A 230 -5.82 -6.08 -5.69
N ASN A 231 -7.01 -6.69 -5.70
CA ASN A 231 -7.56 -7.28 -6.91
C ASN A 231 -8.66 -6.38 -7.48
N ASN A 232 -8.57 -6.06 -8.77
CA ASN A 232 -9.41 -5.06 -9.41
C ASN A 232 -10.83 -5.54 -9.80
N GLY A 233 -11.17 -6.80 -9.50
CA GLY A 233 -12.48 -7.41 -9.77
C GLY A 233 -12.57 -8.24 -11.05
N HIS A 234 -11.49 -8.37 -11.84
CA HIS A 234 -11.49 -9.20 -13.04
C HIS A 234 -11.62 -10.70 -12.73
N THR A 235 -12.34 -11.45 -13.57
CA THR A 235 -12.70 -12.86 -13.33
C THR A 235 -11.71 -13.88 -13.90
N GLY A 236 -10.83 -13.50 -14.82
CA GLY A 236 -9.89 -14.40 -15.50
C GLY A 236 -8.67 -14.87 -14.69
N GLY A 237 -8.63 -14.67 -13.36
CA GLY A 237 -7.45 -15.00 -12.54
C GLY A 237 -6.30 -13.97 -12.59
N TYR A 238 -6.56 -12.79 -13.19
CA TYR A 238 -5.58 -11.74 -13.49
C TYR A 238 -5.91 -10.39 -12.84
N ALA A 239 -6.55 -10.42 -11.68
CA ALA A 239 -7.08 -9.20 -11.08
C ALA A 239 -6.06 -8.40 -10.26
N GLY A 240 -4.92 -9.00 -9.91
CA GLY A 240 -3.93 -8.40 -9.00
C GLY A 240 -3.25 -7.15 -9.57
N CYS A 241 -3.20 -6.11 -8.76
CA CYS A 241 -2.55 -4.84 -9.04
C CYS A 241 -1.81 -4.36 -7.79
N THR A 242 -0.59 -3.87 -7.96
CA THR A 242 0.21 -3.26 -6.89
C THR A 242 0.46 -1.80 -7.22
N TYR A 243 -0.12 -0.91 -6.43
CA TYR A 243 0.03 0.54 -6.54
C TYR A 243 0.87 1.07 -5.39
N GLY A 244 1.42 2.27 -5.52
CA GLY A 244 2.13 2.85 -4.39
C GLY A 244 2.82 4.17 -4.64
N ILE A 245 3.29 4.76 -3.55
CA ILE A 245 4.24 5.87 -3.51
C ILE A 245 5.40 5.37 -2.66
N LEU A 246 6.55 5.16 -3.28
CA LEU A 246 7.67 4.45 -2.67
C LEU A 246 8.94 5.29 -2.76
N PRO A 247 9.77 5.35 -1.70
CA PRO A 247 10.99 6.11 -1.72
C PRO A 247 11.99 5.54 -2.71
N THR A 248 12.88 6.39 -3.22
CA THR A 248 13.86 6.00 -4.23
C THR A 248 15.27 6.43 -3.85
N VAL A 249 16.26 5.68 -4.36
CA VAL A 249 17.66 6.11 -4.43
C VAL A 249 18.02 6.17 -5.90
N LEU A 250 18.03 7.38 -6.46
CA LEU A 250 18.26 7.64 -7.88
C LEU A 250 19.53 8.43 -8.12
N GLN A 251 19.93 8.51 -9.40
CA GLN A 251 20.96 9.43 -9.86
C GLN A 251 20.65 10.87 -9.41
N LYS A 252 21.70 11.62 -9.04
CA LYS A 252 21.60 12.93 -8.39
C LYS A 252 21.22 14.05 -9.38
N TYR A 253 20.00 13.99 -9.91
CA TYR A 253 19.37 15.05 -10.69
C TYR A 253 18.15 15.58 -9.93
N GLU A 254 17.97 16.90 -9.91
CA GLU A 254 16.86 17.54 -9.19
C GLU A 254 15.48 17.03 -9.64
N VAL A 255 15.33 16.79 -10.95
CA VAL A 255 14.10 16.27 -11.57
C VAL A 255 13.81 14.80 -11.21
N LEU A 256 14.79 14.08 -10.64
CA LEU A 256 14.64 12.70 -10.16
C LEU A 256 14.49 12.61 -8.64
N ASP A 257 14.58 13.72 -7.91
CA ASP A 257 14.48 13.73 -6.44
C ASP A 257 13.02 13.63 -5.97
N TYR A 258 12.39 12.49 -6.26
CA TYR A 258 11.00 12.16 -5.97
C TYR A 258 10.85 10.67 -5.60
N PRO A 259 9.82 10.32 -4.82
CA PRO A 259 9.38 8.94 -4.75
C PRO A 259 8.93 8.46 -6.14
N VAL A 260 8.97 7.16 -6.35
CA VAL A 260 8.30 6.54 -7.49
C VAL A 260 6.83 6.38 -7.15
N VAL A 261 5.96 6.74 -8.10
CA VAL A 261 4.51 6.49 -8.02
C VAL A 261 4.18 5.36 -8.98
N ILE A 262 3.68 4.24 -8.46
CA ILE A 262 3.25 3.08 -9.23
C ILE A 262 1.74 3.13 -9.43
N GLY A 263 1.30 3.02 -10.68
CA GLY A 263 -0.11 3.04 -11.10
C GLY A 263 -0.35 2.18 -12.33
N ILE A 264 -1.47 2.43 -13.01
CA ILE A 264 -1.78 1.93 -14.36
C ILE A 264 -2.14 3.11 -15.26
N TYR A 265 -1.81 3.05 -16.56
CA TYR A 265 -2.25 4.04 -17.53
C TYR A 265 -3.43 3.46 -18.29
N ASN A 266 -4.51 4.22 -18.38
CA ASN A 266 -5.72 3.78 -19.02
C ASN A 266 -6.39 4.96 -19.73
N ALA A 267 -6.25 4.98 -21.05
CA ALA A 267 -6.82 6.03 -21.89
C ALA A 267 -8.34 5.91 -22.10
N ASN A 268 -8.96 4.79 -21.71
CA ASN A 268 -10.40 4.62 -21.88
C ASN A 268 -11.17 5.64 -21.03
N ALA A 269 -12.32 6.08 -21.53
CA ALA A 269 -13.25 6.89 -20.75
C ALA A 269 -13.62 6.20 -19.43
N LEU A 270 -13.75 6.95 -18.34
CA LEU A 270 -14.05 6.42 -17.00
C LEU A 270 -15.36 5.63 -16.93
N THR A 271 -16.27 5.87 -17.88
CA THR A 271 -17.55 5.17 -18.04
C THR A 271 -17.45 3.81 -18.74
N LEU A 272 -16.25 3.41 -19.15
CA LEU A 272 -15.96 2.12 -19.75
C LEU A 272 -15.09 1.29 -18.83
N SER A 273 -15.18 -0.04 -18.98
CA SER A 273 -14.28 -0.96 -18.31
C SER A 273 -12.83 -0.61 -18.62
N GLY A 274 -12.02 -0.62 -17.58
CA GLY A 274 -10.62 -0.27 -17.63
C GLY A 274 -9.71 -1.45 -17.96
N SER A 275 -8.42 -1.20 -17.88
CA SER A 275 -7.41 -2.21 -18.19
C SER A 275 -7.15 -3.12 -17.00
N VAL A 276 -7.00 -4.42 -17.25
CA VAL A 276 -6.61 -5.41 -16.23
C VAL A 276 -5.10 -5.68 -16.22
N ASN A 277 -4.36 -4.91 -17.00
CA ASN A 277 -3.00 -5.20 -17.42
C ASN A 277 -2.04 -4.12 -16.92
N GLN A 278 -1.50 -4.31 -15.72
CA GLN A 278 -0.49 -3.44 -15.12
C GLN A 278 0.91 -3.80 -15.64
N PHE A 279 1.70 -2.82 -16.09
CA PHE A 279 3.04 -3.06 -16.68
C PHE A 279 3.06 -3.82 -18.02
N ASN A 280 1.96 -3.77 -18.78
CA ASN A 280 1.79 -4.53 -20.03
C ASN A 280 2.48 -3.91 -21.27
N TYR A 281 2.91 -4.82 -22.15
CA TYR A 281 3.63 -4.63 -23.41
C TYR A 281 2.83 -3.98 -24.57
N ILE A 282 1.53 -4.25 -24.70
CA ILE A 282 0.80 -4.11 -25.97
C ILE A 282 0.16 -2.72 -26.09
N VAL A 283 -0.24 -2.13 -24.97
CA VAL A 283 -1.16 -0.98 -24.94
C VAL A 283 -0.55 0.30 -24.35
N ASN A 284 0.75 0.28 -24.03
CA ASN A 284 1.43 1.39 -23.37
C ASN A 284 0.75 1.81 -22.04
N ASN A 285 0.06 0.88 -21.35
CA ASN A 285 -0.65 1.07 -20.07
C ASN A 285 0.28 1.15 -18.85
N SER A 286 1.48 1.61 -19.15
CA SER A 286 2.72 1.45 -18.45
C SER A 286 2.92 2.67 -17.56
N SER A 287 2.93 2.51 -16.23
CA SER A 287 2.65 3.63 -15.31
C SER A 287 3.45 3.59 -14.04
N ILE A 288 4.73 3.88 -14.16
CA ILE A 288 5.49 4.40 -13.02
C ILE A 288 6.03 5.78 -13.37
N TYR A 289 6.04 6.67 -12.39
CA TYR A 289 6.58 8.01 -12.56
C TYR A 289 7.48 8.38 -11.41
N VAL A 290 8.55 9.11 -11.71
CA VAL A 290 9.39 9.80 -10.73
C VAL A 290 9.24 11.29 -11.03
N GLY A 291 8.49 12.00 -10.19
CA GLY A 291 8.02 13.35 -10.55
C GLY A 291 7.19 13.30 -11.84
N SER A 292 7.62 14.01 -12.87
CA SER A 292 7.03 14.01 -14.21
C SER A 292 7.71 13.04 -15.19
N ILE A 293 8.81 12.40 -14.78
CA ILE A 293 9.57 11.49 -15.62
C ILE A 293 8.86 10.14 -15.71
N HIS A 294 8.54 9.72 -16.93
CA HIS A 294 8.00 8.40 -17.19
C HIS A 294 9.12 7.37 -17.04
N ALA A 295 9.02 6.51 -16.04
CA ALA A 295 10.03 5.50 -15.74
C ALA A 295 9.56 4.09 -16.12
N ALA A 296 10.47 3.12 -16.01
CA ALA A 296 10.24 1.69 -16.20
C ALA A 296 10.94 0.88 -15.09
N ILE A 297 10.50 -0.36 -14.83
CA ILE A 297 11.12 -1.26 -13.84
C ILE A 297 11.96 -2.38 -14.46
N ASN A 298 12.24 -2.28 -15.76
CA ASN A 298 13.05 -3.25 -16.50
C ASN A 298 13.66 -2.60 -17.77
N PRO A 299 14.91 -2.97 -18.14
CA PRO A 299 15.59 -2.41 -19.31
C PRO A 299 15.23 -3.08 -20.65
N SER A 300 14.29 -4.04 -20.70
CA SER A 300 14.01 -4.86 -21.89
C SER A 300 13.80 -4.04 -23.17
N SER A 301 14.35 -4.54 -24.28
CA SER A 301 14.51 -3.86 -25.59
C SER A 301 13.21 -3.54 -26.33
N ASN A 302 12.08 -4.02 -25.81
CA ASN A 302 10.78 -3.82 -26.39
C ASN A 302 10.28 -2.43 -25.99
N ALA A 303 10.08 -1.56 -26.99
CA ALA A 303 9.74 -0.13 -26.80
C ALA A 303 8.61 0.12 -25.78
N ASN A 304 7.72 -0.86 -25.60
CA ASN A 304 6.54 -0.78 -24.76
C ASN A 304 6.56 -1.66 -23.50
N LEU A 305 7.60 -2.48 -23.27
CA LEU A 305 7.73 -3.24 -22.03
C LEU A 305 8.26 -2.37 -20.90
N ILE A 306 7.59 -2.43 -19.75
CA ILE A 306 8.05 -1.83 -18.50
C ILE A 306 8.59 -2.86 -17.50
N ALA A 307 8.24 -4.13 -17.67
CA ALA A 307 8.68 -5.22 -16.80
C ALA A 307 8.72 -6.55 -17.56
N GLU A 308 9.80 -7.32 -17.43
CA GLU A 308 9.84 -8.71 -17.90
C GLU A 308 9.01 -9.59 -16.97
N GLN A 309 8.27 -10.54 -17.54
CA GLN A 309 7.45 -11.51 -16.81
C GLN A 309 8.32 -12.36 -15.86
N SER A 310 8.02 -12.33 -14.55
CA SER A 310 8.78 -13.09 -13.55
C SER A 310 8.64 -14.61 -13.77
N ALA A 311 7.43 -15.06 -14.11
CA ALA A 311 7.08 -16.47 -14.25
C ALA A 311 7.82 -17.23 -15.37
N GLY A 312 8.37 -16.53 -16.37
CA GLY A 312 9.11 -17.14 -17.49
C GLY A 312 10.64 -17.16 -17.34
N ARG A 313 11.20 -16.57 -16.28
CA ARG A 313 12.66 -16.39 -16.14
C ARG A 313 13.31 -17.24 -15.06
N VAL A 314 12.59 -17.53 -13.98
CA VAL A 314 13.13 -18.34 -12.87
C VAL A 314 12.83 -19.82 -13.08
N THR A 315 13.86 -20.64 -12.98
CA THR A 315 13.78 -22.11 -13.14
C THR A 315 13.31 -22.82 -11.86
N SER A 316 13.34 -22.12 -10.71
CA SER A 316 12.92 -22.61 -9.40
C SER A 316 12.42 -21.44 -8.56
N SER A 317 11.42 -21.67 -7.69
CA SER A 317 11.03 -20.68 -6.66
C SER A 317 12.03 -20.62 -5.51
N PHE A 318 12.98 -21.56 -5.43
CA PHE A 318 13.92 -21.68 -4.32
C PHE A 318 15.36 -21.67 -4.83
N VAL A 319 16.26 -21.13 -4.02
CA VAL A 319 17.70 -21.24 -4.27
C VAL A 319 18.15 -22.71 -4.26
N SER A 320 19.29 -23.00 -4.87
CA SER A 320 19.79 -24.37 -4.90
C SER A 320 20.10 -24.89 -3.48
N THR A 321 19.95 -26.19 -3.26
CA THR A 321 20.30 -26.86 -1.99
C THR A 321 21.77 -26.76 -1.60
N ASN A 322 22.64 -26.35 -2.53
CA ASN A 322 24.05 -26.02 -2.26
C ASN A 322 24.22 -24.64 -1.58
N ILE A 323 23.21 -23.77 -1.64
CA ILE A 323 23.17 -22.45 -0.99
C ILE A 323 22.35 -22.57 0.29
N ASP A 324 21.12 -23.07 0.17
CA ASP A 324 20.22 -23.27 1.29
C ASP A 324 19.37 -24.52 1.07
N SER A 325 19.35 -25.40 2.06
CA SER A 325 18.54 -26.63 2.06
C SER A 325 17.07 -26.37 2.41
N PHE A 326 16.77 -25.20 2.97
CA PHE A 326 15.40 -24.73 3.13
C PHE A 326 14.84 -24.27 1.77
N ASN A 327 13.52 -24.33 1.62
CA ASN A 327 12.83 -23.83 0.42
C ASN A 327 12.79 -22.28 0.43
N THR A 328 13.97 -21.66 0.38
CA THR A 328 14.14 -20.20 0.50
C THR A 328 13.98 -19.52 -0.85
N SER A 329 12.99 -18.65 -0.95
CA SER A 329 12.79 -17.74 -2.09
C SER A 329 13.50 -16.41 -1.85
N LEU A 330 13.90 -15.73 -2.93
CA LEU A 330 14.60 -14.46 -2.84
C LEU A 330 13.73 -13.29 -3.29
N ALA A 331 13.98 -12.13 -2.67
CA ALA A 331 13.51 -10.84 -3.13
C ALA A 331 14.70 -9.90 -3.40
N TYR A 332 14.52 -8.93 -4.30
CA TYR A 332 15.55 -7.96 -4.62
C TYR A 332 14.98 -6.57 -4.90
N PRO A 333 15.77 -5.49 -4.75
CA PRO A 333 15.30 -4.13 -5.01
C PRO A 333 14.76 -3.94 -6.42
N VAL A 334 13.67 -3.19 -6.55
CA VAL A 334 13.10 -2.87 -7.84
C VAL A 334 13.95 -1.78 -8.52
N SER A 335 14.64 -2.14 -9.60
CA SER A 335 15.37 -1.18 -10.43
C SER A 335 14.42 -0.22 -11.15
N ILE A 336 14.87 1.01 -11.37
CA ILE A 336 14.17 2.08 -12.05
C ILE A 336 15.02 2.53 -13.24
N PHE A 337 14.38 2.65 -14.40
CA PHE A 337 14.97 3.07 -15.66
C PHE A 337 14.19 4.24 -16.25
N ASP A 338 14.86 5.13 -16.97
CA ASP A 338 14.19 6.13 -17.80
C ASP A 338 13.48 5.41 -18.94
N LYS A 339 12.17 5.64 -19.12
CA LYS A 339 11.41 4.83 -20.09
C LYS A 339 11.84 5.08 -21.54
N PRO A 340 12.08 6.31 -22.01
CA PRO A 340 12.53 6.55 -23.38
C PRO A 340 13.95 6.04 -23.65
N SER A 341 14.93 6.38 -22.81
CA SER A 341 16.34 6.05 -23.08
C SER A 341 16.78 4.68 -22.55
N LYS A 342 15.98 4.08 -21.66
CA LYS A 342 16.28 2.84 -20.94
C LYS A 342 17.54 2.93 -20.06
N GLN A 343 18.03 4.13 -19.80
CA GLN A 343 19.15 4.33 -18.88
C GLN A 343 18.72 4.02 -17.45
N HIS A 344 19.60 3.33 -16.72
CA HIS A 344 19.37 3.00 -15.33
C HIS A 344 19.41 4.27 -14.47
N LEU A 345 18.33 4.51 -13.73
CA LEU A 345 18.17 5.67 -12.87
C LEU A 345 18.47 5.35 -11.40
N GLY A 346 18.28 4.10 -10.96
CA GLY A 346 18.50 3.69 -9.57
C GLY A 346 17.47 2.67 -9.12
N PHE A 347 17.05 2.74 -7.85
CA PHE A 347 16.18 1.72 -7.25
C PHE A 347 15.07 2.32 -6.39
N ILE A 348 14.01 1.55 -6.19
CA ILE A 348 13.14 1.72 -5.02
C ILE A 348 13.99 1.43 -3.78
N ALA A 349 14.00 2.37 -2.85
CA ALA A 349 14.87 2.34 -1.68
C ALA A 349 14.41 1.34 -0.63
N ALA A 350 13.09 1.20 -0.45
CA ALA A 350 12.47 0.40 0.60
C ALA A 350 10.95 0.26 0.39
N GLY A 351 10.32 -0.65 1.15
CA GLY A 351 8.87 -0.84 1.23
C GLY A 351 8.26 -1.70 0.12
N LEU A 352 8.97 -1.92 -0.98
CA LEU A 352 8.55 -2.85 -2.03
C LEU A 352 9.76 -3.45 -2.74
N TYR A 353 9.77 -4.78 -2.85
CA TYR A 353 10.81 -5.53 -3.54
C TYR A 353 10.19 -6.43 -4.60
N ARG A 354 11.00 -6.78 -5.59
CA ARG A 354 10.63 -7.78 -6.58
C ARG A 354 10.86 -9.16 -5.99
N PHE A 355 9.85 -10.02 -6.07
CA PHE A 355 9.90 -11.39 -5.57
C PHE A 355 10.08 -12.37 -6.73
N GLU A 356 10.99 -13.33 -6.57
CA GLU A 356 11.24 -14.36 -7.57
C GLU A 356 10.46 -15.63 -7.26
N ALA A 357 9.65 -16.07 -8.22
CA ALA A 357 8.88 -17.28 -8.11
C ALA A 357 8.68 -17.94 -9.48
N LEU A 358 8.92 -19.24 -9.55
CA LEU A 358 8.61 -20.05 -10.72
C LEU A 358 7.09 -20.22 -10.84
N TYR A 359 6.59 -20.13 -12.07
CA TYR A 359 5.21 -20.45 -12.42
C TYR A 359 4.85 -21.89 -12.03
N ASN A 360 3.79 -22.09 -11.23
CA ASN A 360 3.30 -23.34 -10.59
C ASN A 360 3.87 -23.69 -9.20
N THR A 361 5.00 -23.12 -8.79
CA THR A 361 5.49 -23.16 -7.40
C THR A 361 5.48 -21.77 -6.78
N SER A 362 4.73 -20.84 -7.39
CA SER A 362 4.59 -19.48 -6.94
C SER A 362 3.60 -19.37 -5.79
N PRO A 363 3.67 -18.28 -5.00
CA PRO A 363 2.63 -17.93 -4.05
C PRO A 363 1.24 -17.89 -4.74
N PRO A 364 0.14 -17.96 -3.96
CA PRO A 364 -1.19 -17.88 -4.52
C PRO A 364 -1.42 -16.57 -5.30
N SER A 365 -1.90 -16.68 -6.54
CA SER A 365 -2.23 -15.54 -7.41
C SER A 365 -3.74 -15.31 -7.53
N SER A 366 -4.55 -16.22 -6.99
CA SER A 366 -6.01 -16.08 -7.01
C SER A 366 -6.42 -14.90 -6.14
N ARG A 367 -7.47 -14.17 -6.53
CA ARG A 367 -7.96 -13.03 -5.75
C ARG A 367 -8.38 -13.39 -4.33
N LEU A 368 -8.78 -14.64 -4.08
CA LEU A 368 -9.24 -15.08 -2.76
C LEU A 368 -8.07 -15.38 -1.81
N GLU A 369 -6.87 -15.56 -2.34
CA GLU A 369 -5.68 -15.97 -1.61
C GLU A 369 -4.54 -14.93 -1.67
N SER A 370 -4.55 -14.07 -2.68
CA SER A 370 -3.60 -12.97 -2.91
C SER A 370 -4.26 -11.61 -2.63
N PRO A 371 -3.65 -10.68 -1.88
CA PRO A 371 -2.32 -10.77 -1.26
C PRO A 371 -2.22 -11.89 -0.20
N SER A 372 -1.07 -12.56 -0.20
CA SER A 372 -0.74 -13.63 0.74
C SER A 372 0.23 -13.12 1.81
N THR A 373 0.20 -13.75 2.99
CA THR A 373 1.10 -13.43 4.10
C THR A 373 2.21 -14.48 4.17
N SER A 374 3.44 -14.04 4.35
CA SER A 374 4.61 -14.88 4.62
C SER A 374 5.51 -14.18 5.63
N MET A 375 6.69 -14.72 5.92
CA MET A 375 7.68 -14.10 6.79
C MET A 375 9.07 -14.18 6.16
N ASP A 376 9.89 -13.18 6.43
CA ASP A 376 11.32 -13.25 6.19
C ASP A 376 11.97 -14.34 7.06
N ILE A 377 12.91 -15.10 6.52
CA ILE A 377 13.50 -16.24 7.21
C ILE A 377 14.51 -15.84 8.29
N ASP A 378 15.13 -14.68 8.15
CA ASP A 378 16.26 -14.26 8.99
C ASP A 378 15.78 -13.41 10.17
N LEU A 379 14.83 -12.50 9.92
CA LEU A 379 14.33 -11.52 10.88
C LEU A 379 12.89 -11.77 11.32
N GLU A 380 12.22 -12.79 10.76
CA GLU A 380 10.81 -13.10 11.01
C GLU A 380 9.86 -11.91 10.76
N HIS A 381 10.27 -10.98 9.91
CA HIS A 381 9.44 -9.85 9.52
C HIS A 381 8.24 -10.33 8.69
N LEU A 382 7.05 -9.82 9.02
CA LEU A 382 5.85 -10.12 8.25
C LEU A 382 5.97 -9.58 6.82
N LEU A 383 5.65 -10.40 5.82
CA LEU A 383 5.70 -10.04 4.40
C LEU A 383 4.29 -10.15 3.79
N LYS A 384 3.91 -9.17 2.98
CA LYS A 384 2.77 -9.29 2.05
C LYS A 384 3.29 -9.55 0.65
N ILE A 385 2.88 -10.66 0.05
CA ILE A 385 3.26 -11.04 -1.31
C ILE A 385 2.04 -10.96 -2.21
N HIS A 386 2.16 -10.20 -3.30
CA HIS A 386 1.07 -10.00 -4.24
C HIS A 386 1.54 -9.99 -5.69
N VAL A 387 0.60 -10.32 -6.57
CA VAL A 387 0.80 -10.37 -8.00
C VAL A 387 0.37 -9.05 -8.65
N SER A 388 1.16 -8.57 -9.61
CA SER A 388 0.75 -7.54 -10.57
C SER A 388 0.67 -8.18 -11.94
N ASN A 389 -0.53 -8.14 -12.51
CA ASN A 389 -0.78 -8.80 -13.77
C ASN A 389 -0.25 -7.97 -14.96
N ASN A 390 0.60 -8.55 -15.82
CA ASN A 390 1.15 -7.85 -16.98
C ASN A 390 0.61 -8.29 -18.34
N ALA A 391 -0.23 -9.33 -18.42
CA ALA A 391 -0.98 -9.71 -19.64
C ALA A 391 -2.19 -10.59 -19.32
N GLU A 392 -2.97 -11.00 -20.31
CA GLU A 392 -4.12 -11.92 -20.11
C GLU A 392 -3.68 -13.39 -19.95
N SER A 393 -2.59 -13.64 -19.20
CA SER A 393 -2.06 -15.00 -18.97
C SER A 393 -1.45 -15.15 -17.57
N THR A 394 -1.63 -16.32 -16.96
CA THR A 394 -1.12 -16.65 -15.61
C THR A 394 0.40 -16.77 -15.61
N THR A 395 0.99 -17.05 -16.77
CA THR A 395 2.45 -17.07 -16.99
C THR A 395 3.05 -15.67 -17.07
N SER A 396 2.21 -14.63 -17.13
CA SER A 396 2.57 -13.26 -17.44
C SER A 396 2.35 -12.36 -16.23
N VAL A 397 3.03 -12.69 -15.14
CA VAL A 397 2.86 -12.02 -13.85
C VAL A 397 4.18 -11.51 -13.28
N LEU A 398 4.08 -10.43 -12.49
CA LEU A 398 5.16 -9.92 -11.64
C LEU A 398 4.77 -10.14 -10.19
N TRP A 399 5.70 -10.62 -9.39
CA TRP A 399 5.51 -10.74 -7.96
C TRP A 399 6.24 -9.63 -7.24
N PHE A 400 5.54 -9.00 -6.30
CA PHE A 400 6.12 -8.07 -5.37
C PHE A 400 5.95 -8.58 -3.95
N CYS A 401 6.90 -8.26 -3.08
CA CYS A 401 6.75 -8.39 -1.65
C CYS A 401 6.93 -7.03 -0.97
N ALA A 402 6.08 -6.76 0.01
CA ALA A 402 6.15 -5.59 0.88
C ALA A 402 6.35 -6.07 2.33
N PRO A 403 7.54 -5.84 2.92
CA PRO A 403 7.79 -6.17 4.31
C PRO A 403 7.14 -5.17 5.26
N VAL A 404 6.69 -5.66 6.42
CA VAL A 404 6.22 -4.85 7.55
C VAL A 404 7.40 -4.66 8.51
N GLU A 405 8.33 -3.81 8.09
CA GLU A 405 9.59 -3.54 8.79
C GLU A 405 9.90 -2.04 8.87
N GLU A 406 10.97 -1.66 9.58
CA GLU A 406 11.47 -0.28 9.51
C GLU A 406 12.05 0.01 8.13
N VAL A 407 11.48 1.03 7.47
CA VAL A 407 11.94 1.54 6.18
C VAL A 407 13.06 2.57 6.32
N LYS A 408 13.04 3.32 7.42
CA LYS A 408 14.13 4.21 7.80
C LYS A 408 14.64 3.81 9.17
N ILE A 409 15.87 3.31 9.21
CA ILE A 409 16.59 3.07 10.47
C ILE A 409 16.91 4.43 11.09
N ALA A 410 16.45 4.68 12.30
CA ALA A 410 16.80 5.89 13.04
C ALA A 410 18.32 5.88 13.29
N SER A 411 19.02 6.86 12.71
CA SER A 411 20.45 7.10 12.95
C SER A 411 20.68 7.86 14.25
#